data_AF-A0A257SFL3-F1
#
_entry.id   AF-A0A257SFL3-F1
#
_cell.length_a   1.000
_cell.length_b   1.000
_cell.length_c   1.000
_cell.angle_alpha   90.00
_cell.angle_beta   90.00
_cell.angle_gamma   90.00
#
_symmetry.space_group_name_H-M   'P 1'
#
loop_
_entity.id
_entity.type
_entity.pdbx_description
1 polymer ?
#
loop_
_entity_poly.entity_id
_entity_poly.type
_entity_poly.pdbx_seq_one_letter_code
_entity_poly.pdbx_strand_id
1 'polypeptide(L)'
;LLSLLAANSSEIVDISHEADRKTVYGGTTPSAAPYVALRSQITQHPRKADVILETLGRLPDSTQKLPGLPRGFRRIGNFHTERLDVYDRFTPTLERRMPVAYAFGPDQKPLVQRLAMHGVFVEQLVDSLDVRAEQFTVDSVIRNPREYQGHHEVRLEGLWAPLGITLPPGTYIVREAQPLAILAMYLLEPESDDGFTTWNIMDSWIAPGKPYPVLRIVEPFTVNAPLRPVKP
;
A
#
# COMPACT_ATOMS: atom_id res chain seq x y z
N LEU A 1 -18.29 -19.61 4.08
CA LEU A 1 -17.24 -18.90 3.32
C LEU A 1 -16.40 -19.87 2.50
N LEU A 2 -15.69 -20.84 3.10
CA LEU A 2 -14.87 -21.80 2.35
C LEU A 2 -15.66 -22.63 1.32
N SER A 3 -16.91 -23.01 1.62
CA SER A 3 -17.81 -23.69 0.66
C SER A 3 -18.21 -22.81 -0.52
N LEU A 4 -18.37 -21.50 -0.32
CA LEU A 4 -18.65 -20.53 -1.38
C LEU A 4 -17.43 -20.36 -2.29
N LEU A 5 -16.22 -20.27 -1.69
CA LEU A 5 -14.97 -20.19 -2.46
C LEU A 5 -14.75 -21.45 -3.31
N ALA A 6 -14.98 -22.64 -2.74
CA ALA A 6 -14.85 -23.89 -3.46
C ALA A 6 -15.84 -24.02 -4.63
N ALA A 7 -17.08 -23.54 -4.46
CA ALA A 7 -18.09 -23.58 -5.51
C ALA A 7 -17.84 -22.59 -6.66
N ASN A 8 -17.06 -21.52 -6.43
CA ASN A 8 -16.81 -20.45 -7.40
C ASN A 8 -15.31 -20.27 -7.71
N SER A 9 -14.51 -21.33 -7.56
CA SER A 9 -13.05 -21.21 -7.56
C SER A 9 -12.47 -20.67 -8.87
N SER A 10 -13.03 -21.06 -10.03
CA SER A 10 -12.56 -20.58 -11.33
C SER A 10 -12.82 -19.09 -11.51
N GLU A 11 -14.03 -18.63 -11.19
CA GLU A 11 -14.40 -17.22 -11.32
C GLU A 11 -13.53 -16.32 -10.41
N ILE A 12 -13.25 -16.77 -9.19
CA ILE A 12 -12.38 -16.04 -8.26
C ILE A 12 -10.96 -15.92 -8.81
N VAL A 13 -10.41 -17.03 -9.33
CA VAL A 13 -9.07 -17.04 -9.95
C VAL A 13 -9.04 -16.14 -11.20
N ASP A 14 -10.08 -16.16 -12.02
CA ASP A 14 -10.19 -15.32 -13.21
C ASP A 14 -10.24 -13.83 -12.85
N ILE A 15 -10.98 -13.46 -11.80
CA ILE A 15 -11.01 -12.09 -11.28
C ILE A 15 -9.62 -11.66 -10.80
N SER A 16 -8.89 -12.52 -10.10
CA SER A 16 -7.51 -12.24 -9.69
C SER A 16 -6.58 -12.04 -10.89
N HIS A 17 -6.63 -12.93 -11.89
CA HIS A 17 -5.83 -12.79 -13.10
C HIS A 17 -6.20 -11.57 -13.95
N GLU A 18 -7.46 -11.17 -13.96
CA GLU A 18 -7.90 -9.92 -14.60
C GLU A 18 -7.35 -8.68 -13.87
N ALA A 19 -7.35 -8.69 -12.54
CA ALA A 19 -6.74 -7.62 -11.75
C ALA A 19 -5.24 -7.51 -12.03
N ASP A 20 -4.51 -8.64 -12.04
CA ASP A 20 -3.09 -8.67 -12.37
C ASP A 20 -2.81 -8.10 -13.76
N ARG A 21 -3.59 -8.53 -14.77
CA ARG A 21 -3.46 -8.04 -16.15
C ARG A 21 -3.70 -6.54 -16.26
N LYS A 22 -4.71 -6.00 -15.56
CA LYS A 22 -4.99 -4.55 -15.53
C LYS A 22 -3.83 -3.76 -14.92
N THR A 23 -3.28 -4.25 -13.80
CA THR A 23 -2.14 -3.62 -13.13
C THR A 23 -0.90 -3.61 -14.03
N VAL A 24 -0.54 -4.77 -14.60
CA VAL A 24 0.60 -4.89 -15.54
C VAL A 24 0.42 -3.98 -16.76
N TYR A 25 -0.79 -3.90 -17.31
CA TYR A 25 -1.10 -3.02 -18.43
C TYR A 25 -0.87 -1.54 -18.08
N GLY A 26 -1.31 -1.10 -16.91
CA GLY A 26 -1.08 0.26 -16.42
C GLY A 26 0.40 0.61 -16.30
N GLY A 27 1.25 -0.35 -15.89
CA GLY A 27 2.69 -0.12 -15.76
C GLY A 27 3.45 -0.17 -17.08
N THR A 28 2.89 -0.87 -18.07
CA THR A 28 3.45 -0.94 -19.43
C THR A 28 3.04 0.29 -20.26
N THR A 29 1.86 0.85 -20.00
CA THR A 29 1.27 1.94 -20.77
C THR A 29 1.02 3.14 -19.86
N PRO A 30 1.95 4.12 -19.76
CA PRO A 30 1.84 5.23 -18.83
C PRO A 30 0.53 6.01 -18.95
N SER A 31 0.01 6.17 -20.17
CA SER A 31 -1.28 6.84 -20.42
C SER A 31 -2.48 6.15 -19.78
N ALA A 32 -2.40 4.84 -19.55
CA ALA A 32 -3.42 4.01 -18.91
C ALA A 32 -3.12 3.70 -17.42
N ALA A 33 -2.01 4.23 -16.88
CA ALA A 33 -1.63 4.03 -15.49
C ALA A 33 -2.73 4.55 -14.53
N PRO A 34 -3.20 3.73 -13.58
CA PRO A 34 -4.24 4.13 -12.65
C PRO A 34 -3.73 5.16 -11.64
N TYR A 35 -4.67 5.86 -11.01
CA TYR A 35 -4.42 6.56 -9.75
C TYR A 35 -4.62 5.58 -8.60
N VAL A 36 -3.69 5.61 -7.64
CA VAL A 36 -3.69 4.76 -6.44
C VAL A 36 -3.83 5.66 -5.22
N ALA A 37 -4.74 5.30 -4.33
CA ALA A 37 -5.05 6.03 -3.11
C ALA A 37 -4.04 5.74 -1.99
N LEU A 38 -2.96 6.51 -1.91
CA LEU A 38 -1.91 6.33 -0.91
C LEU A 38 -2.36 6.68 0.52
N ARG A 39 -3.34 7.56 0.62
CA ARG A 39 -3.98 7.94 1.89
C ARG A 39 -5.48 7.85 1.73
N SER A 40 -6.14 7.39 2.78
CA SER A 40 -7.59 7.29 2.79
C SER A 40 -8.16 7.54 4.18
N GLN A 41 -9.42 7.93 4.22
CA GLN A 41 -10.17 8.07 5.46
C GLN A 41 -11.51 7.35 5.33
N ILE A 42 -12.05 6.87 6.45
CA ILE A 42 -13.41 6.34 6.47
C ILE A 42 -14.36 7.42 5.98
N THR A 43 -15.39 7.03 5.22
CA THR A 43 -16.32 7.99 4.63
C THR A 43 -16.92 8.92 5.68
N GLN A 44 -16.94 10.22 5.38
CA GLN A 44 -17.63 11.21 6.23
C GLN A 44 -19.13 11.30 5.90
N HIS A 45 -19.58 10.59 4.86
CA HIS A 45 -20.97 10.56 4.40
C HIS A 45 -21.50 9.13 4.46
N PRO A 46 -21.79 8.61 5.68
CA PRO A 46 -22.33 7.27 5.83
C PRO A 46 -23.70 7.18 5.16
N ARG A 47 -24.01 6.00 4.61
CA ARG A 47 -25.37 5.73 4.12
C ARG A 47 -26.22 5.22 5.27
N LYS A 48 -27.50 5.57 5.28
CA LYS A 48 -28.46 4.94 6.20
C LYS A 48 -28.91 3.61 5.64
N ALA A 49 -28.76 2.56 6.44
CA ALA A 49 -29.20 1.22 6.08
C ALA A 49 -29.92 0.54 7.24
N ASP A 50 -30.81 -0.36 6.88
CA ASP A 50 -31.47 -1.26 7.80
C ASP A 50 -30.45 -2.34 8.21
N VAL A 51 -30.06 -2.33 9.49
CA VAL A 51 -29.07 -3.24 10.08
C VAL A 51 -29.78 -4.16 11.06
N ILE A 52 -29.53 -5.45 10.92
CA ILE A 52 -30.05 -6.47 11.85
C ILE A 52 -29.20 -6.44 13.11
N LEU A 53 -29.84 -6.21 14.25
CA LEU A 53 -29.23 -6.21 15.57
C LEU A 53 -29.84 -7.33 16.41
N GLU A 54 -29.04 -7.91 17.30
CA GLU A 54 -29.55 -8.79 18.36
C GLU A 54 -29.66 -7.97 19.65
N THR A 55 -30.86 -7.93 20.25
CA THR A 55 -31.00 -7.45 21.63
C THR A 55 -30.34 -8.45 22.56
N LEU A 56 -29.42 -8.00 23.43
CA LEU A 56 -28.76 -8.86 24.40
C LEU A 56 -29.52 -8.90 25.73
N GLY A 57 -29.65 -10.11 26.30
CA GLY A 57 -30.15 -10.29 27.67
C GLY A 57 -29.01 -10.20 28.69
N ARG A 58 -29.34 -9.97 29.96
CA ARG A 58 -28.37 -10.10 31.07
C ARG A 58 -28.21 -11.56 31.51
N LEU A 59 -26.99 -11.91 31.93
CA LEU A 59 -26.73 -13.16 32.65
C LEU A 59 -27.09 -12.98 34.14
N PRO A 60 -27.50 -14.06 34.84
CA PRO A 60 -27.67 -14.04 36.28
C PRO A 60 -26.36 -13.70 37.02
N ASP A 61 -25.25 -14.22 36.51
CA ASP A 61 -23.90 -13.88 36.97
C ASP A 61 -23.29 -12.84 36.02
N SER A 62 -23.20 -11.59 36.48
CA SER A 62 -22.66 -10.47 35.72
C SER A 62 -21.15 -10.53 35.52
N THR A 63 -20.44 -11.46 36.17
CA THR A 63 -18.98 -11.62 36.04
C THR A 63 -18.59 -12.51 34.86
N GLN A 64 -19.52 -13.34 34.36
CA GLN A 64 -19.29 -14.25 33.25
C GLN A 64 -19.17 -13.52 31.91
N LYS A 65 -18.32 -14.03 31.02
CA LYS A 65 -18.12 -13.48 29.67
C LYS A 65 -18.29 -14.60 28.65
N LEU A 66 -19.32 -14.48 27.81
CA LEU A 66 -19.54 -15.39 26.69
C LEU A 66 -18.77 -14.92 25.44
N PRO A 67 -18.40 -15.86 24.53
CA PRO A 67 -17.68 -15.51 23.31
C PRO A 67 -18.40 -14.48 22.45
N GLY A 68 -17.67 -13.42 22.07
CA GLY A 68 -18.16 -12.34 21.22
C GLY A 68 -19.17 -11.40 21.88
N LEU A 69 -19.34 -11.45 23.20
CA LEU A 69 -20.24 -10.56 23.95
C LEU A 69 -19.50 -9.78 25.06
N PRO A 70 -20.02 -8.60 25.45
CA PRO A 70 -19.59 -7.92 26.67
C PRO A 70 -19.85 -8.80 27.91
N ARG A 71 -19.09 -8.54 28.99
CA ARG A 71 -19.23 -9.27 30.25
C ARG A 71 -20.63 -9.07 30.86
N GLY A 72 -21.25 -10.15 31.33
CA GLY A 72 -22.57 -10.16 31.96
C GLY A 72 -23.76 -10.17 30.98
N PHE A 73 -23.51 -10.43 29.68
CA PHE A 73 -24.56 -10.50 28.66
C PHE A 73 -24.65 -11.88 28.00
N ARG A 74 -25.87 -12.21 27.53
CA ARG A 74 -26.18 -13.41 26.77
C ARG A 74 -27.01 -13.10 25.53
N ARG A 75 -26.87 -13.95 24.52
CA ARG A 75 -27.75 -14.01 23.36
C ARG A 75 -29.13 -14.47 23.80
N ILE A 76 -30.16 -13.82 23.30
CA ILE A 76 -31.56 -14.20 23.56
C ILE A 76 -32.33 -14.46 22.26
N GLY A 77 -31.68 -14.34 21.10
CA GLY A 77 -32.28 -14.64 19.80
C GLY A 77 -33.35 -13.65 19.35
N ASN A 78 -33.45 -12.50 20.02
CA ASN A 78 -34.35 -11.43 19.61
C ASN A 78 -33.63 -10.51 18.63
N PHE A 79 -33.93 -10.69 17.35
CA PHE A 79 -33.39 -9.89 16.27
C PHE A 79 -34.40 -8.84 15.82
N HIS A 80 -33.94 -7.62 15.66
CA HIS A 80 -34.73 -6.52 15.14
C HIS A 80 -33.89 -5.68 14.20
N THR A 81 -34.57 -4.95 13.33
CA THR A 81 -33.92 -4.08 12.35
C THR A 81 -33.93 -2.65 12.86
N GLU A 82 -32.76 -2.03 12.88
CA GLU A 82 -32.64 -0.59 13.14
C GLU A 82 -31.99 0.11 11.96
N ARG A 83 -32.45 1.33 11.69
CA ARG A 83 -31.89 2.15 10.62
C ARG A 83 -30.72 2.96 11.15
N LEU A 84 -29.51 2.51 10.84
CA LEU A 84 -28.25 3.08 11.35
C LEU A 84 -27.42 3.71 10.24
N ASP A 85 -26.53 4.61 10.63
CA ASP A 85 -25.48 5.12 9.76
C ASP A 85 -24.41 4.02 9.56
N VAL A 86 -24.20 3.63 8.30
CA VAL A 86 -23.24 2.59 7.91
C VAL A 86 -22.05 3.22 7.21
N TYR A 87 -20.90 3.09 7.85
CA TYR A 87 -19.59 3.49 7.34
C TYR A 87 -18.93 2.30 6.65
N ASP A 88 -19.18 2.13 5.34
CA ASP A 88 -18.80 0.92 4.59
C ASP A 88 -17.66 1.10 3.58
N ARG A 89 -17.11 2.32 3.47
CA ARG A 89 -16.08 2.62 2.48
C ARG A 89 -15.07 3.63 2.99
N PHE A 90 -13.89 3.58 2.38
CA PHE A 90 -12.86 4.59 2.50
C PHE A 90 -12.93 5.52 1.29
N THR A 91 -12.66 6.80 1.51
CA THR A 91 -12.50 7.80 0.46
C THR A 91 -11.03 8.20 0.40
N PRO A 92 -10.40 8.22 -0.79
CA PRO A 92 -9.04 8.70 -0.96
C PRO A 92 -8.91 10.15 -0.45
N THR A 93 -7.84 10.42 0.28
CA THR A 93 -7.43 11.78 0.67
C THR A 93 -6.15 12.21 -0.03
N LEU A 94 -5.40 11.23 -0.55
CA LEU A 94 -4.25 11.46 -1.42
C LEU A 94 -4.20 10.37 -2.47
N GLU A 95 -4.17 10.78 -3.74
CA GLU A 95 -3.96 9.88 -4.86
C GLU A 95 -2.70 10.29 -5.61
N ARG A 96 -2.01 9.27 -6.13
CA ARG A 96 -0.86 9.43 -7.01
C ARG A 96 -1.05 8.54 -8.23
N ARG A 97 -0.59 9.02 -9.37
CA ARG A 97 -0.57 8.21 -10.59
C ARG A 97 0.57 7.20 -10.47
N MET A 98 0.32 5.96 -10.85
CA MET A 98 1.34 4.92 -10.86
C MET A 98 2.49 5.30 -11.82
N PRO A 99 3.76 5.24 -11.39
CA PRO A 99 4.91 5.54 -12.25
C PRO A 99 5.20 4.37 -13.20
N VAL A 100 6.22 4.51 -14.04
CA VAL A 100 6.73 3.39 -14.87
C VAL A 100 7.55 2.42 -14.03
N ALA A 101 8.36 2.96 -13.12
CA ALA A 101 9.18 2.18 -12.21
C ALA A 101 9.61 3.04 -11.01
N TYR A 102 10.08 2.38 -9.95
CA TYR A 102 10.84 3.01 -8.88
C TYR A 102 12.33 2.67 -9.03
N ALA A 103 13.20 3.60 -8.61
CA ALA A 103 14.63 3.41 -8.60
C ALA A 103 15.25 3.87 -7.27
N PHE A 104 16.18 3.08 -6.73
CA PHE A 104 16.86 3.40 -5.49
C PHE A 104 18.25 2.77 -5.36
N GLY A 105 19.08 3.35 -4.50
CA GLY A 105 20.53 3.10 -4.46
C GLY A 105 20.93 1.70 -3.97
N PRO A 106 22.15 1.24 -4.29
CA PRO A 106 22.65 -0.08 -3.86
C PRO A 106 22.83 -0.21 -2.34
N ASP A 107 22.96 0.90 -1.62
CA ASP A 107 23.06 0.98 -0.16
C ASP A 107 21.75 0.61 0.55
N GLN A 108 20.64 0.58 -0.18
CA GLN A 108 19.29 0.32 0.32
C GLN A 108 18.87 -1.16 0.18
N LYS A 109 19.84 -2.07 0.30
CA LYS A 109 19.60 -3.53 0.28
C LYS A 109 18.48 -4.02 1.22
N PRO A 110 18.26 -3.45 2.43
CA PRO A 110 17.14 -3.84 3.29
C PRO A 110 15.76 -3.66 2.65
N LEU A 111 15.57 -2.65 1.80
CA LEU A 111 14.30 -2.46 1.07
C LEU A 111 14.06 -3.63 0.12
N VAL A 112 15.10 -4.05 -0.62
CA VAL A 112 15.01 -5.15 -1.58
C VAL A 112 14.59 -6.45 -0.92
N GLN A 113 15.17 -6.75 0.24
CA GLN A 113 14.82 -7.96 1.01
C GLN A 113 13.33 -7.96 1.41
N ARG A 114 12.80 -6.80 1.82
CA ARG A 114 11.40 -6.66 2.21
C ARG A 114 10.45 -6.74 1.02
N LEU A 115 10.77 -6.05 -0.08
CA LEU A 115 10.02 -6.17 -1.33
C LEU A 115 9.96 -7.63 -1.81
N ALA A 116 11.09 -8.34 -1.76
CA ALA A 116 11.15 -9.75 -2.14
C ALA A 116 10.33 -10.64 -1.19
N MET A 117 10.28 -10.36 0.13
CA MET A 117 9.37 -11.06 1.06
C MET A 117 7.89 -10.87 0.73
N HIS A 118 7.52 -9.74 0.13
CA HIS A 118 6.17 -9.49 -0.39
C HIS A 118 5.93 -10.09 -1.79
N GLY A 119 6.96 -10.68 -2.42
CA GLY A 119 6.89 -11.21 -3.78
C GLY A 119 7.01 -10.14 -4.87
N VAL A 120 7.35 -8.89 -4.53
CA VAL A 120 7.58 -7.83 -5.50
C VAL A 120 8.88 -8.11 -6.25
N PHE A 121 8.83 -8.07 -7.58
CA PHE A 121 10.01 -8.27 -8.42
C PHE A 121 10.89 -7.04 -8.39
N VAL A 122 12.15 -7.26 -8.02
CA VAL A 122 13.21 -6.24 -8.01
C VAL A 122 14.34 -6.69 -8.91
N GLU A 123 14.80 -5.77 -9.74
CA GLU A 123 15.90 -5.98 -10.66
C GLU A 123 17.05 -5.03 -10.32
N GLN A 124 18.27 -5.36 -10.73
CA GLN A 124 19.44 -4.51 -10.52
C GLN A 124 20.08 -4.12 -11.85
N LEU A 125 20.41 -2.83 -12.01
CA LEU A 125 21.14 -2.28 -13.16
C LEU A 125 22.53 -2.89 -13.25
N VAL A 126 22.91 -3.32 -14.45
CA VAL A 126 24.27 -3.78 -14.77
C VAL A 126 25.12 -2.64 -15.31
N ASP A 127 24.52 -1.76 -16.12
CA ASP A 127 25.14 -0.57 -16.71
C ASP A 127 24.38 0.69 -16.28
N SER A 128 24.99 1.86 -16.52
CA SER A 128 24.32 3.13 -16.30
C SER A 128 23.09 3.29 -17.19
N LEU A 129 22.07 3.98 -16.69
CA LEU A 129 20.80 4.18 -17.39
C LEU A 129 20.33 5.64 -17.25
N ASP A 130 20.14 6.32 -18.37
CA ASP A 130 19.54 7.65 -18.39
C ASP A 130 18.02 7.56 -18.33
N VAL A 131 17.40 8.30 -17.40
CA VAL A 131 15.95 8.28 -17.19
C VAL A 131 15.37 9.68 -16.98
N ARG A 132 14.09 9.83 -17.33
CA ARG A 132 13.24 10.92 -16.84
C ARG A 132 12.53 10.44 -15.59
N ALA A 133 12.88 11.06 -14.48
CA ALA A 133 12.40 10.71 -13.16
C ALA A 133 11.73 11.90 -12.47
N GLU A 134 11.15 11.63 -11.31
CA GLU A 134 10.78 12.61 -10.31
C GLU A 134 11.49 12.28 -9.00
N GLN A 135 11.88 13.32 -8.27
CA GLN A 135 12.45 13.20 -6.93
C GLN A 135 11.56 13.95 -5.94
N PHE A 136 11.27 13.31 -4.81
CA PHE A 136 10.53 13.93 -3.72
C PHE A 136 11.50 14.64 -2.78
N THR A 137 11.26 15.92 -2.50
CA THR A 137 11.98 16.66 -1.46
C THR A 137 11.11 16.65 -0.20
N VAL A 138 11.66 16.12 0.90
CA VAL A 138 10.97 16.06 2.19
C VAL A 138 10.90 17.46 2.78
N ASP A 139 9.69 17.96 3.02
CA ASP A 139 9.48 19.21 3.74
C ASP A 139 9.44 18.94 5.25
N SER A 140 8.61 17.99 5.68
CA SER A 140 8.45 17.65 7.09
C SER A 140 8.45 16.14 7.35
N VAL A 141 8.96 15.77 8.53
CA VAL A 141 8.95 14.41 9.07
C VAL A 141 8.14 14.42 10.36
N ILE A 142 6.91 13.92 10.30
CA ILE A 142 5.95 13.94 11.40
C ILE A 142 5.92 12.55 12.03
N ARG A 143 6.21 12.45 13.33
CA ARG A 143 6.16 11.19 14.09
C ARG A 143 4.93 11.16 14.97
N ASN A 144 4.18 10.06 14.93
CA ASN A 144 3.05 9.85 15.80
C ASN A 144 3.54 9.75 17.27
N PRO A 145 3.07 10.62 18.19
CA PRO A 145 3.49 10.55 19.59
C PRO A 145 3.01 9.27 20.29
N ARG A 146 1.96 8.63 19.77
CA ARG A 146 1.46 7.37 20.30
C ARG A 146 2.09 6.21 19.54
N GLU A 147 2.62 5.26 20.30
CA GLU A 147 3.13 4.01 19.75
C GLU A 147 1.98 3.11 19.28
N TYR A 148 2.16 2.50 18.11
CA TYR A 148 1.30 1.48 17.54
C TYR A 148 2.15 0.27 17.13
N GLN A 149 1.88 -0.88 17.73
CA GLN A 149 2.60 -2.14 17.46
C GLN A 149 4.15 -2.05 17.54
N GLY A 150 4.73 -1.27 18.44
CA GLY A 150 6.19 -1.11 18.51
C GLY A 150 6.75 0.07 17.72
N HIS A 151 5.91 0.80 16.99
CA HIS A 151 6.32 1.84 16.06
C HIS A 151 5.72 3.21 16.39
N HIS A 152 6.53 4.24 16.19
CA HIS A 152 6.05 5.62 16.10
C HIS A 152 5.93 5.95 14.62
N GLU A 153 4.74 5.72 14.07
CA GLU A 153 4.48 5.86 12.64
C GLU A 153 4.96 7.21 12.12
N VAL A 154 5.66 7.19 10.98
CA VAL A 154 6.18 8.40 10.33
C VAL A 154 5.29 8.78 9.15
N ARG A 155 4.94 10.06 9.09
CA ARG A 155 4.30 10.68 7.94
C ARG A 155 5.22 11.75 7.37
N LEU A 156 5.41 11.71 6.05
CA LEU A 156 6.13 12.75 5.33
C LEU A 156 5.15 13.68 4.62
N GLU A 157 5.51 14.96 4.59
CA GLU A 157 4.97 15.92 3.62
C GLU A 157 6.13 16.47 2.81
N GLY A 158 5.87 16.89 1.57
CA GLY A 158 6.90 17.34 0.65
C GLY A 158 6.38 17.49 -0.77
N LEU A 159 7.30 17.65 -1.72
CA LEU A 159 6.96 17.96 -3.10
C LEU A 159 7.78 17.13 -4.08
N TRP A 160 7.10 16.64 -5.12
CA TRP A 160 7.73 16.00 -6.27
C TRP A 160 8.21 17.06 -7.26
N ALA A 161 9.40 16.87 -7.81
CA ALA A 161 9.94 17.69 -8.90
C ALA A 161 10.53 16.79 -10.00
N PRO A 162 10.38 17.15 -11.29
CA PRO A 162 11.03 16.45 -12.39
C PRO A 162 12.55 16.46 -12.27
N LEU A 163 13.19 15.36 -12.65
CA LEU A 163 14.63 15.16 -12.59
C LEU A 163 15.09 14.29 -13.78
N GLY A 164 15.93 14.84 -14.66
CA GLY A 164 16.71 14.03 -15.60
C GLY A 164 17.99 13.55 -14.91
N ILE A 165 18.23 12.25 -14.87
CA ILE A 165 19.39 11.67 -14.17
C ILE A 165 19.91 10.41 -14.85
N THR A 166 21.22 10.21 -14.75
CA THR A 166 21.90 8.95 -15.07
C THR A 166 21.99 8.11 -13.81
N LEU A 167 21.27 6.99 -13.78
CA LEU A 167 21.34 6.01 -12.70
C LEU A 167 22.64 5.20 -12.85
N PRO A 168 23.45 5.04 -11.80
CA PRO A 168 24.68 4.25 -11.88
C PRO A 168 24.38 2.74 -11.89
N PRO A 169 25.32 1.92 -12.37
CA PRO A 169 25.30 0.47 -12.15
C PRO A 169 25.05 0.11 -10.68
N GLY A 170 24.33 -0.98 -10.45
CA GLY A 170 23.98 -1.44 -9.09
C GLY A 170 22.71 -0.81 -8.50
N THR A 171 22.13 0.20 -9.15
CA THR A 171 20.81 0.75 -8.79
C THR A 171 19.74 -0.34 -8.88
N TYR A 172 18.86 -0.41 -7.88
CA TYR A 172 17.70 -1.30 -7.90
C TYR A 172 16.53 -0.64 -8.64
N ILE A 173 15.83 -1.44 -9.43
CA ILE A 173 14.67 -1.04 -10.23
C ILE A 173 13.49 -1.94 -9.86
N VAL A 174 12.34 -1.32 -9.60
CA VAL A 174 11.06 -1.99 -9.41
C VAL A 174 10.14 -1.51 -10.51
N ARG A 175 9.92 -2.33 -11.53
CA ARG A 175 9.03 -1.96 -12.65
C ARG A 175 7.58 -2.09 -12.22
N GLU A 176 6.75 -1.13 -12.58
CA GLU A 176 5.31 -1.19 -12.28
C GLU A 176 4.54 -2.08 -13.29
N ALA A 177 5.20 -2.56 -14.35
CA ALA A 177 4.66 -3.57 -15.26
C ALA A 177 4.68 -4.99 -14.62
N GLN A 178 4.15 -5.12 -13.40
CA GLN A 178 4.08 -6.38 -12.65
C GLN A 178 2.76 -6.48 -11.85
N PRO A 179 2.29 -7.69 -11.49
CA PRO A 179 1.02 -7.87 -10.78
C PRO A 179 0.91 -7.09 -9.47
N LEU A 180 2.02 -6.97 -8.74
CA LEU A 180 2.08 -6.33 -7.41
C LEU A 180 2.47 -4.84 -7.45
N ALA A 181 2.33 -4.16 -8.58
CA ALA A 181 2.71 -2.75 -8.74
C ALA A 181 2.01 -1.83 -7.73
N ILE A 182 0.70 -2.00 -7.55
CA ILE A 182 -0.07 -1.23 -6.54
C ILE A 182 0.51 -1.42 -5.13
N LEU A 183 0.94 -2.64 -4.78
CA LEU A 183 1.60 -2.90 -3.50
C LEU A 183 2.97 -2.23 -3.42
N ALA A 184 3.79 -2.34 -4.48
CA ALA A 184 5.10 -1.69 -4.55
C ALA A 184 4.97 -0.17 -4.35
N MET A 185 3.96 0.43 -4.99
CA MET A 185 3.60 1.83 -4.80
C MET A 185 3.23 2.15 -3.35
N TYR A 186 2.36 1.38 -2.69
CA TYR A 186 2.08 1.58 -1.26
C TYR A 186 3.34 1.48 -0.37
N LEU A 187 4.25 0.56 -0.68
CA LEU A 187 5.46 0.34 0.11
C LEU A 187 6.53 1.41 -0.08
N LEU A 188 6.71 1.89 -1.32
CA LEU A 188 7.84 2.75 -1.70
C LEU A 188 7.52 4.25 -1.64
N GLU A 189 6.25 4.62 -1.75
CA GLU A 189 5.83 6.02 -1.76
C GLU A 189 6.11 6.73 -0.41
N PRO A 190 6.73 7.93 -0.41
CA PRO A 190 7.03 8.68 0.82
C PRO A 190 5.78 9.09 1.59
N GLU A 191 4.66 9.31 0.88
CA GLU A 191 3.43 9.84 1.44
C GLU A 191 2.40 8.73 1.78
N SER A 192 2.71 7.46 1.53
CA SER A 192 1.81 6.35 1.84
C SER A 192 1.50 6.28 3.34
N ASP A 193 0.26 5.97 3.71
CA ASP A 193 -0.15 5.77 5.11
C ASP A 193 0.17 4.35 5.62
N ASP A 194 0.70 3.45 4.78
CA ASP A 194 1.04 2.07 5.15
C ASP A 194 2.32 1.57 4.43
N GLY A 195 3.30 2.46 4.27
CA GLY A 195 4.52 2.21 3.51
C GLY A 195 5.75 1.94 4.39
N PHE A 196 6.90 1.68 3.75
CA PHE A 196 8.17 1.52 4.47
C PHE A 196 8.56 2.75 5.29
N THR A 197 8.18 3.94 4.83
CA THR A 197 8.33 5.18 5.59
C THR A 197 7.49 5.15 6.86
N THR A 198 6.20 4.81 6.76
CA THR A 198 5.28 4.71 7.90
C THR A 198 5.81 3.78 8.98
N TRP A 199 6.33 2.63 8.58
CA TRP A 199 6.83 1.59 9.49
C TRP A 199 8.30 1.76 9.89
N ASN A 200 8.84 2.98 9.81
CA ASN A 200 10.20 3.36 10.23
C ASN A 200 11.35 2.62 9.53
N ILE A 201 11.11 1.93 8.41
CA ILE A 201 12.16 1.24 7.65
C ILE A 201 13.09 2.26 6.98
N MET A 202 12.56 3.44 6.66
CA MET A 202 13.28 4.48 5.91
C MET A 202 13.98 5.53 6.80
N ASP A 203 13.88 5.42 8.13
CA ASP A 203 14.24 6.50 9.07
C ASP A 203 15.70 7.00 8.92
N SER A 204 16.64 6.11 8.57
CA SER A 204 18.05 6.49 8.38
C SER A 204 18.33 7.28 7.09
N TRP A 205 17.40 7.29 6.14
CA TRP A 205 17.56 7.93 4.83
C TRP A 205 16.68 9.17 4.65
N ILE A 206 15.86 9.54 5.63
CA ILE A 206 14.92 10.66 5.53
C ILE A 206 15.28 11.79 6.50
N ALA A 207 15.20 13.03 6.01
CA ALA A 207 15.36 14.23 6.83
C ALA A 207 14.69 15.43 6.15
N PRO A 208 14.19 16.42 6.93
CA PRO A 208 13.66 17.66 6.36
C PRO A 208 14.67 18.37 5.45
N GLY A 209 14.19 18.89 4.33
CA GLY A 209 14.99 19.57 3.30
C GLY A 209 15.90 18.64 2.48
N LYS A 210 15.79 17.31 2.64
CA LYS A 210 16.59 16.33 1.90
C LYS A 210 15.74 15.58 0.87
N PRO A 211 16.35 15.09 -0.22
CA PRO A 211 15.66 14.22 -1.15
C PRO A 211 15.30 12.88 -0.48
N TYR A 212 14.10 12.39 -0.75
CA TYR A 212 13.71 11.03 -0.44
C TYR A 212 14.52 10.05 -1.31
N PRO A 213 14.97 8.91 -0.76
CA PRO A 213 15.96 8.05 -1.42
C PRO A 213 15.41 7.19 -2.57
N VAL A 214 14.08 7.21 -2.78
CA VAL A 214 13.43 6.49 -3.89
C VAL A 214 12.96 7.49 -4.95
N LEU A 215 13.38 7.26 -6.18
CA LEU A 215 12.96 8.01 -7.36
C LEU A 215 11.77 7.31 -8.03
N ARG A 216 10.90 8.10 -8.65
CA ARG A 216 9.93 7.59 -9.62
C ARG A 216 10.48 7.78 -11.02
N ILE A 217 10.55 6.74 -11.83
CA ILE A 217 10.77 6.85 -13.27
C ILE A 217 9.39 7.04 -13.91
N VAL A 218 9.20 8.12 -14.67
CA VAL A 218 7.89 8.54 -15.17
C VAL A 218 7.70 8.34 -16.67
N GLU A 219 8.80 8.10 -17.40
CA GLU A 219 8.76 7.76 -18.82
C GLU A 219 9.33 6.35 -19.08
N PRO A 220 8.84 5.65 -20.13
CA PRO A 220 9.43 4.38 -20.55
C PRO A 220 10.91 4.50 -20.86
N PHE A 221 11.68 3.48 -20.51
CA PHE A 221 13.13 3.43 -20.72
C PHE A 221 13.54 2.07 -21.26
N THR A 222 14.65 2.07 -22.00
CA THR A 222 15.28 0.85 -22.53
C THR A 222 16.60 0.64 -21.81
N VAL A 223 16.88 -0.60 -21.42
CA VAL A 223 18.14 -0.98 -20.78
C VAL A 223 19.12 -1.48 -21.83
N ASN A 224 20.40 -1.11 -21.69
CA ASN A 224 21.45 -1.52 -22.61
C ASN A 224 21.87 -2.99 -22.40
N ALA A 225 21.71 -3.49 -21.18
CA ALA A 225 21.98 -4.87 -20.79
C ALA A 225 20.79 -5.43 -19.98
N PRO A 226 20.58 -6.76 -19.99
CA PRO A 226 19.53 -7.38 -19.18
C PRO A 226 19.76 -7.08 -17.70
N LEU A 227 18.70 -6.69 -17.01
CA LEU A 227 18.78 -6.48 -15.57
C LEU A 227 18.94 -7.80 -14.84
N ARG A 228 19.60 -7.77 -13.68
CA ARG A 228 19.76 -8.97 -12.84
C ARG A 228 18.59 -9.09 -11.88
N PRO A 229 17.80 -10.17 -11.92
CA PRO A 229 16.78 -10.40 -10.90
C PRO A 229 17.43 -10.53 -9.53
N VAL A 230 16.93 -9.80 -8.54
CA VAL A 230 17.39 -9.97 -7.16
C VAL A 230 16.61 -11.13 -6.55
N LYS A 231 17.31 -12.22 -6.23
CA LYS A 231 16.72 -13.33 -5.49
C LYS A 231 16.55 -12.92 -4.01
N PRO A 232 15.46 -13.34 -3.34
CA PRO A 232 15.26 -13.12 -1.92
C PRO A 232 16.43 -13.62 -1.06
#